data_AF-A0ABD0MYK6-F1
#
_entry.id   AF-A0ABD0MYK6-F1
#
_cell.length_a   1.000
_cell.length_b   1.000
_cell.length_c   1.000
_cell.angle_alpha   90.00
_cell.angle_beta   90.00
_cell.angle_gamma   90.00
#
_symmetry.space_group_name_H-M   'P 1'
#
loop_
_entity.id
_entity.type
_entity.pdbx_description
1 polymer ?
#
loop_
_entity_poly.entity_id
_entity_poly.type
_entity_poly.pdbx_seq_one_letter_code
_entity_poly.pdbx_strand_id
1 'polypeptide(L)'
;MFREAATYNNHTDLHEYTETVTTYIKKCIDDVTVTKTIKQAKSCGIKQAKRLYAQKINNHFTDSKDTRSLWQAIQTITDYKPLPQACDDDTSLPDALNEFYARFEMQNDTPAQKLPTPPNNQALCLSPADVRKTLSRVNPRNAACPDNIPGRVLRDWAAQLTDVLTDIFNTSLSQAVIPTFLKSTSIIPVPKKSPVSCLNDCRPIALTPIMMKCFERRPQSVRVGHNTSSTTTLSTGAPQGCVLSPLLFTLLTHNCTAKFSSNHIIKFADDTVVLAEWCGANNLSLIVSKTKEVVMDFRRNSADHALLTIDSSAVERDLTWTTNTMSLSKKAQQRLHFLRRLKSASLPPPILTTFYRGTIESVLTSCITVWYGNCSAADRKNLQRTVNTAAKIIRTPLPSLLDNFLTQCSSKATSIVKDPTHPSHHLFQLLPSGRCYRSIRAHSARLLNSFFPQAVSGLDKPPVVTHFSSLYAPDTFLLTLHVTRT
;
A
#
# COMPACT_ATOMS: atom_id res chain seq x y z
N MET A 1 18.27 16.58 74.21
CA MET A 1 18.02 17.73 73.33
C MET A 1 16.90 18.65 73.83
N PHE A 2 15.61 18.38 73.61
CA PHE A 2 14.53 19.30 74.04
C PHE A 2 14.50 19.56 75.54
N ARG A 3 14.73 18.53 76.37
CA ARG A 3 14.81 18.66 77.84
C ARG A 3 16.04 19.45 78.29
N GLU A 4 17.17 19.29 77.60
CA GLU A 4 18.41 20.03 77.89
C GLU A 4 18.26 21.51 77.53
N ALA A 5 17.54 21.83 76.45
CA ALA A 5 17.27 23.21 76.03
C ALA A 5 16.34 23.96 77.01
N ALA A 6 15.45 23.25 77.71
CA ALA A 6 14.51 23.81 78.70
C ALA A 6 15.00 23.70 80.16
N THR A 7 16.29 23.39 80.39
CA THR A 7 16.85 23.26 81.74
C THR A 7 17.87 24.37 81.99
N TYR A 8 17.65 25.18 83.04
CA TYR A 8 18.54 26.24 83.49
C TYR A 8 18.83 26.10 84.99
N ASN A 9 20.10 26.18 85.41
CA ASN A 9 20.53 26.00 86.81
C ASN A 9 19.93 24.75 87.50
N ASN A 10 19.99 23.58 86.86
CA ASN A 10 19.42 22.30 87.34
C ASN A 10 17.89 22.29 87.56
N HIS A 11 17.16 23.31 87.10
CA HIS A 11 15.70 23.32 87.11
C HIS A 11 15.16 23.28 85.67
N THR A 12 14.31 22.30 85.38
CA THR A 12 13.65 22.17 84.08
C THR A 12 12.32 22.90 84.11
N ASP A 13 12.14 23.89 83.24
CA ASP A 13 10.84 24.53 83.04
C ASP A 13 9.95 23.58 82.23
N LEU A 14 8.92 23.05 82.90
CA LEU A 14 8.00 22.10 82.30
C LEU A 14 7.12 22.74 81.22
N HIS A 15 6.80 24.02 81.35
CA HIS A 15 5.97 24.74 80.39
C HIS A 15 6.76 24.96 79.09
N GLU A 16 7.98 25.47 79.19
CA GLU A 16 8.85 25.68 78.02
C GLU A 16 9.20 24.36 77.31
N TYR A 17 9.45 23.30 78.08
CA TYR A 17 9.70 21.96 77.53
C TYR A 17 8.48 21.40 76.79
N THR A 18 7.27 21.53 77.36
CA THR A 18 6.05 21.03 76.72
C THR A 18 5.67 21.86 75.49
N GLU A 19 5.89 23.17 75.51
CA GLU A 19 5.62 24.06 74.37
C GLU A 19 6.54 23.80 73.18
N THR A 20 7.85 23.63 73.42
CA THR A 20 8.83 23.31 72.38
C THR A 20 8.59 21.93 71.74
N VAL A 21 8.29 20.91 72.55
CA VAL A 21 7.90 19.57 72.06
C VAL A 21 6.59 19.65 71.26
N THR A 22 5.58 20.37 71.75
CA THR A 22 4.31 20.55 71.04
C THR A 22 4.49 21.24 69.69
N THR A 23 5.36 22.26 69.63
CA THR A 23 5.68 22.98 68.39
C THR A 23 6.40 22.09 67.38
N TYR A 24 7.33 21.25 67.84
CA TYR A 24 7.99 20.25 67.00
C TYR A 24 7.01 19.21 66.45
N ILE A 25 6.08 18.72 67.28
CA ILE A 25 5.02 17.79 66.84
C ILE A 25 4.14 18.44 65.77
N LYS A 26 3.73 19.71 65.95
CA LYS A 26 2.95 20.46 64.94
C LYS A 26 3.71 20.55 63.61
N LYS A 27 5.01 20.88 63.64
CA LYS A 27 5.87 20.94 62.45
C LYS A 27 5.98 19.57 61.75
N CYS A 28 6.12 18.48 62.51
CA CYS A 28 6.12 17.12 61.96
C CYS A 28 4.79 16.75 61.29
N ILE A 29 3.66 17.20 61.84
CA ILE A 29 2.33 17.01 61.22
C ILE A 29 2.28 17.76 59.89
N ASP A 30 2.73 19.02 59.86
CA ASP A 30 2.77 19.83 58.64
C ASP A 30 3.64 19.18 57.56
N ASP A 31 4.85 18.71 57.89
CA ASP A 31 5.73 18.01 56.94
C ASP A 31 5.08 16.73 56.37
N VAL A 32 4.36 15.96 57.19
CA VAL A 32 3.61 14.78 56.75
C VAL A 32 2.46 15.17 55.81
N THR A 33 1.75 16.26 56.10
CA THR A 33 0.69 16.76 55.20
C THR A 33 1.26 17.22 53.87
N VAL A 34 2.33 18.01 53.85
CA VAL A 34 3.02 18.46 52.63
C VAL A 34 3.46 17.26 51.78
N THR A 35 4.07 16.25 52.41
CA THR A 35 4.50 15.03 51.72
C THR A 35 3.32 14.28 51.09
N LYS A 36 2.17 14.22 51.76
CA LYS A 36 0.94 13.62 51.25
C LYS A 36 0.41 14.39 50.04
N THR A 37 0.41 15.72 50.10
CA THR A 37 -0.03 16.62 49.02
C THR A 37 0.86 16.46 47.78
N ILE A 38 2.19 16.40 47.96
CA ILE A 38 3.14 16.18 46.86
C ILE A 38 2.92 14.80 46.21
N LYS A 39 2.73 13.75 47.01
CA LYS A 39 2.44 12.40 46.47
C LYS A 39 1.13 12.37 45.67
N GLN A 40 0.09 13.06 46.14
CA GLN A 40 -1.18 13.20 45.44
C GLN A 40 -1.02 14.00 44.15
N ALA A 41 -0.34 15.14 44.18
CA ALA A 41 -0.07 15.98 43.01
C ALA A 41 0.73 15.21 41.94
N LYS A 42 1.77 14.47 42.34
CA LYS A 42 2.54 13.58 41.44
C LYS A 42 1.64 12.53 40.78
N SER A 43 0.81 11.85 41.57
CA SER A 43 -0.14 10.84 41.06
C SER A 43 -1.15 11.45 40.08
N CYS A 44 -1.67 12.63 40.39
CA CYS A 44 -2.57 13.39 39.52
C CYS A 44 -1.89 13.79 38.20
N GLY A 45 -0.69 14.37 38.27
CA GLY A 45 0.11 14.75 37.11
C GLY A 45 0.44 13.56 36.20
N ILE A 46 0.82 12.42 36.77
CA ILE A 46 1.05 11.18 36.00
C ILE A 46 -0.23 10.72 35.30
N LYS A 47 -1.38 10.76 35.99
CA LYS A 47 -2.67 10.40 35.38
C LYS A 47 -3.04 11.36 34.24
N GLN A 48 -2.81 12.65 34.40
CA GLN A 48 -3.08 13.65 33.36
C GLN A 48 -2.16 13.45 32.15
N ALA A 49 -0.86 13.26 32.36
CA ALA A 49 0.10 12.98 31.29
C ALA A 49 -0.27 11.71 30.51
N LYS A 50 -0.67 10.63 31.21
CA LYS A 50 -1.17 9.41 30.58
C LYS A 50 -2.44 9.65 29.74
N ARG A 51 -3.37 10.48 30.21
CA ARG A 51 -4.58 10.84 29.45
C ARG A 51 -4.25 11.64 28.19
N LEU A 52 -3.39 12.65 28.30
CA LEU A 52 -2.96 13.45 27.15
C LEU A 52 -2.22 12.61 26.10
N TYR A 53 -1.34 11.71 26.55
CA TYR A 53 -0.68 10.77 25.65
C TYR A 53 -1.67 9.83 24.97
N ALA A 54 -2.61 9.26 25.72
CA ALA A 54 -3.66 8.41 25.16
C ALA A 54 -4.53 9.15 24.13
N GLN A 55 -4.89 10.41 24.40
CA GLN A 55 -5.63 11.25 23.43
C GLN A 55 -4.81 11.53 22.17
N LYS A 56 -3.54 11.90 22.31
CA LYS A 56 -2.63 12.11 21.17
C LYS A 56 -2.55 10.87 20.28
N ILE A 57 -2.39 9.70 20.90
CA ILE A 57 -2.36 8.42 20.19
C ILE A 57 -3.71 8.13 19.53
N ASN A 58 -4.83 8.34 20.23
CA ASN A 58 -6.17 8.11 19.71
C ASN A 58 -6.49 8.97 18.48
N ASN A 59 -6.01 10.23 18.44
CA ASN A 59 -6.21 11.13 17.31
C ASN A 59 -5.63 10.56 16.00
N HIS A 60 -4.54 9.79 16.05
CA HIS A 60 -3.97 9.15 14.87
C HIS A 60 -4.82 8.00 14.31
N PHE A 61 -5.85 7.53 15.01
CA PHE A 61 -6.74 6.44 14.60
C PHE A 61 -8.17 6.90 14.25
N THR A 62 -8.41 8.21 14.20
CA THR A 62 -9.74 8.79 13.95
C THR A 62 -10.18 8.67 12.49
N ASP A 63 -9.25 8.83 11.54
CA ASP A 63 -9.51 8.66 10.12
C ASP A 63 -8.94 7.33 9.62
N SER A 64 -9.83 6.41 9.25
CA SER A 64 -9.45 5.11 8.68
C SER A 64 -8.79 5.22 7.29
N LYS A 65 -8.91 6.37 6.62
CA LYS A 65 -8.27 6.64 5.32
C LYS A 65 -6.82 7.13 5.47
N ASP A 66 -6.45 7.72 6.62
CA ASP A 66 -5.07 8.15 6.89
C ASP A 66 -4.20 7.02 7.44
N THR A 67 -3.87 6.08 6.55
CA THR A 67 -2.98 4.96 6.84
C THR A 67 -1.60 5.40 7.33
N ARG A 68 -1.14 6.62 7.00
CA ARG A 68 0.17 7.12 7.42
C ARG A 68 0.16 7.54 8.90
N SER A 69 -0.83 8.30 9.33
CA SER A 69 -0.97 8.66 10.75
C SER A 69 -1.10 7.41 11.63
N LEU A 70 -1.84 6.42 11.13
CA LEU A 70 -1.95 5.10 11.77
C LEU A 70 -0.57 4.42 11.90
N TRP A 71 0.24 4.40 10.83
CA TRP A 71 1.62 3.86 10.87
C TRP A 71 2.56 4.63 11.79
N GLN A 72 2.46 5.96 11.87
CA GLN A 72 3.24 6.77 12.80
C GLN A 72 2.89 6.47 14.25
N ALA A 73 1.61 6.31 14.57
CA ALA A 73 1.18 5.91 15.90
C ALA A 73 1.72 4.53 16.27
N ILE A 74 1.69 3.56 15.35
CA ILE A 74 2.27 2.23 15.59
C ILE A 74 3.77 2.33 15.85
N GLN A 75 4.52 3.07 15.04
CA GLN A 75 5.96 3.27 15.23
C GLN A 75 6.26 3.84 16.62
N THR A 76 5.46 4.82 17.05
CA THR A 76 5.57 5.46 18.37
C THR A 76 5.27 4.49 19.52
N ILE A 77 4.23 3.65 19.38
CA ILE A 77 3.81 2.71 20.44
C ILE A 77 4.74 1.50 20.51
N THR A 78 5.30 1.10 19.38
CA THR A 78 6.12 -0.11 19.26
C THR A 78 7.62 0.20 19.34
N ASP A 79 8.01 1.46 19.56
CA ASP A 79 9.40 1.91 19.43
C ASP A 79 10.08 1.33 18.19
N TYR A 80 9.31 1.15 17.11
CA TYR A 80 9.78 0.49 15.92
C TYR A 80 10.73 1.45 15.21
N LYS A 81 12.02 1.26 15.48
CA LYS A 81 13.08 1.79 14.66
C LYS A 81 13.29 0.79 13.53
N PRO A 82 13.17 1.20 12.25
CA PRO A 82 13.67 0.34 11.19
C PRO A 82 15.11 0.00 11.56
N LEU A 83 15.49 -1.29 11.45
CA LEU A 83 16.91 -1.63 11.57
C LEU A 83 17.66 -0.67 10.64
N PRO A 84 18.75 -0.03 11.11
CA PRO A 84 19.68 0.59 10.18
C PRO A 84 19.91 -0.46 9.11
N GLN A 85 19.63 -0.09 7.87
CA GLN A 85 19.94 -0.95 6.73
C GLN A 85 21.42 -1.24 6.93
N ALA A 86 21.77 -2.49 7.25
CA ALA A 86 23.16 -2.90 7.30
C ALA A 86 23.64 -2.71 5.86
N CYS A 87 24.20 -1.53 5.58
CA CYS A 87 25.04 -1.38 4.43
C CYS A 87 26.23 -2.25 4.78
N ASP A 88 26.31 -3.40 4.13
CA ASP A 88 27.64 -3.84 3.74
C ASP A 88 28.29 -2.60 3.09
N ASP A 89 29.39 -2.13 3.66
CA ASP A 89 30.23 -1.05 3.12
C ASP A 89 30.93 -1.50 1.83
N ASP A 90 30.26 -2.35 1.05
CA ASP A 90 30.69 -2.79 -0.25
C ASP A 90 30.50 -1.62 -1.22
N THR A 91 31.57 -0.83 -1.33
CA THR A 91 31.69 0.29 -2.26
C THR A 91 31.46 -0.12 -3.71
N SER A 92 31.56 -1.41 -4.05
CA SER A 92 31.33 -1.92 -5.41
C SER A 92 29.86 -2.26 -5.72
N LEU A 93 29.01 -2.43 -4.69
CA LEU A 93 27.60 -2.80 -4.87
C LEU A 93 26.80 -1.81 -5.73
N PRO A 94 26.95 -0.48 -5.59
CA PRO A 94 26.27 0.48 -6.47
C PRO A 94 26.65 0.32 -7.94
N ASP A 95 27.94 0.11 -8.26
CA ASP A 95 28.40 -0.08 -9.64
C ASP A 95 27.93 -1.42 -10.20
N ALA A 96 28.03 -2.51 -9.44
CA ALA A 96 27.50 -3.82 -9.84
C ALA A 96 25.98 -3.78 -10.11
N LEU A 97 25.22 -3.03 -9.30
CA LEU A 97 23.79 -2.79 -9.54
C LEU A 97 23.55 -1.93 -10.77
N ASN A 98 24.38 -0.92 -11.00
CA ASN A 98 24.24 -0.02 -12.14
C ASN A 98 24.51 -0.74 -13.46
N GLU A 99 25.58 -1.53 -13.54
CA GLU A 99 25.88 -2.43 -14.66
C GLU A 99 24.74 -3.44 -14.86
N PHE A 100 24.27 -4.07 -13.78
CA PHE A 100 23.16 -5.01 -13.87
C PHE A 100 21.89 -4.34 -14.40
N TYR A 101 21.54 -3.12 -13.96
CA TYR A 101 20.36 -2.41 -14.46
C TYR A 101 20.53 -1.92 -15.90
N ALA A 102 21.76 -1.63 -16.33
CA ALA A 102 22.11 -1.26 -17.70
C ALA A 102 22.32 -2.46 -18.64
N ARG A 103 22.28 -3.71 -18.15
CA ARG A 103 22.58 -4.92 -18.94
C ARG A 103 21.73 -5.13 -20.20
N PHE A 104 20.59 -4.46 -20.28
CA PHE A 104 19.67 -4.53 -21.42
C PHE A 104 19.85 -3.37 -22.40
N GLU A 105 20.84 -2.50 -22.17
CA GLU A 105 21.25 -1.52 -23.19
C GLU A 105 21.68 -2.27 -24.45
N MET A 106 20.94 -2.04 -25.53
CA MET A 106 21.36 -2.47 -26.84
C MET A 106 22.33 -1.44 -27.41
N GLN A 107 23.31 -1.89 -28.20
CA GLN A 107 24.07 -1.02 -29.09
C GLN A 107 23.11 -0.46 -30.17
N ASN A 108 22.36 0.57 -29.80
CA ASN A 108 21.52 1.32 -30.73
C ASN A 108 22.40 2.38 -31.41
N ASP A 109 23.13 1.97 -32.44
CA ASP A 109 23.91 2.88 -33.29
C ASP A 109 23.03 3.69 -34.26
N THR A 110 21.72 3.43 -34.29
CA THR A 110 20.77 4.16 -35.13
C THR A 110 20.54 5.57 -34.55
N PRO A 111 20.94 6.65 -35.26
CA PRO A 111 20.64 8.00 -34.81
C PRO A 111 19.12 8.24 -34.88
N ALA A 112 18.54 8.78 -33.82
CA ALA A 112 17.14 9.16 -33.78
C ALA A 112 16.85 10.18 -34.90
N GLN A 113 16.08 9.77 -35.91
CA GLN A 113 15.72 10.62 -37.03
C GLN A 113 14.47 11.42 -36.69
N LYS A 114 14.55 12.76 -36.80
CA LYS A 114 13.39 13.63 -36.59
C LYS A 114 12.38 13.35 -37.69
N LEU A 115 11.24 12.74 -37.33
CA LEU A 115 10.12 12.57 -38.26
C LEU A 115 9.66 13.96 -38.74
N PRO A 116 9.39 14.15 -40.04
CA PRO A 116 8.80 15.38 -40.54
C PRO A 116 7.48 15.62 -39.83
N THR A 117 7.28 16.83 -39.30
CA THR A 117 6.01 17.22 -38.70
C THR A 117 4.92 17.13 -39.78
N PRO A 118 3.85 16.33 -39.61
CA PRO A 118 2.75 16.34 -40.54
C PRO A 118 2.15 17.75 -40.61
N PRO A 119 1.69 18.21 -41.79
CA PRO A 119 1.39 19.62 -42.06
C PRO A 119 0.23 20.23 -41.25
N ASN A 120 -0.42 19.45 -40.38
CA ASN A 120 -1.60 19.87 -39.63
C ASN A 120 -1.47 19.72 -38.09
N ASN A 121 -0.27 19.42 -37.58
CA ASN A 121 -0.06 19.36 -36.13
C ASN A 121 0.40 20.72 -35.58
N GLN A 122 -0.43 21.31 -34.70
CA GLN A 122 -0.01 22.42 -33.86
C GLN A 122 1.22 22.02 -33.04
N ALA A 123 2.24 22.88 -33.01
CA ALA A 123 3.40 22.69 -32.16
C ALA A 123 2.95 22.55 -30.71
N LEU A 124 3.43 21.51 -30.03
CA LEU A 124 3.07 21.20 -28.65
C LEU A 124 3.62 22.33 -27.76
N CYS A 125 2.74 23.16 -27.21
CA CYS A 125 3.07 24.31 -26.39
C CYS A 125 2.40 24.16 -25.02
N LEU A 126 3.17 24.34 -23.95
CA LEU A 126 2.67 24.29 -22.59
C LEU A 126 2.17 25.66 -22.16
N SER A 127 0.98 25.71 -21.57
CA SER A 127 0.45 26.94 -20.98
C SER A 127 1.01 27.16 -19.56
N PRO A 128 1.25 28.42 -19.13
CA PRO A 128 1.60 28.72 -17.75
C PRO A 128 0.57 28.17 -16.74
N ALA A 129 -0.71 28.15 -17.12
CA ALA A 129 -1.78 27.63 -16.28
C ALA A 129 -1.61 26.12 -16.01
N ASP A 130 -1.23 25.33 -17.02
CA ASP A 130 -1.01 23.89 -16.89
C ASP A 130 0.24 23.58 -16.06
N VAL A 131 1.32 24.35 -16.28
CA VAL A 131 2.56 24.22 -15.51
C VAL A 131 2.29 24.55 -14.04
N ARG A 132 1.61 25.67 -13.75
CA ARG A 132 1.25 26.06 -12.38
C ARG A 132 0.37 25.01 -11.70
N LYS A 133 -0.67 24.54 -12.37
CA LYS A 133 -1.59 23.51 -11.86
C LYS A 133 -0.83 22.23 -11.53
N THR A 134 0.16 21.87 -12.34
CA THR A 134 1.01 20.69 -12.13
C THR A 134 1.92 20.89 -10.92
N LEU A 135 2.60 22.03 -10.82
CA LEU A 135 3.47 22.37 -9.68
C LEU A 135 2.70 22.42 -8.35
N SER A 136 1.51 23.02 -8.34
CA SER A 136 0.65 23.09 -7.14
C SER A 136 0.14 21.73 -6.66
N ARG A 137 0.09 20.73 -7.55
CA ARG A 137 -0.34 19.36 -7.24
C ARG A 137 0.82 18.43 -6.89
N VAL A 138 2.06 18.90 -6.94
CA VAL A 138 3.23 18.10 -6.55
C VAL A 138 3.07 17.67 -5.09
N ASN A 139 3.25 16.38 -4.84
CA ASN A 139 3.24 15.86 -3.48
C ASN A 139 4.48 16.38 -2.75
N PRO A 140 4.33 17.19 -1.68
CA PRO A 140 5.45 17.83 -0.99
C PRO A 140 6.34 16.83 -0.25
N ARG A 141 5.87 15.59 -0.07
CA ARG A 141 6.56 14.51 0.65
C ARG A 141 7.28 13.54 -0.29
N ASN A 142 7.29 13.81 -1.60
CA ASN A 142 8.11 13.05 -2.54
C ASN A 142 9.59 13.25 -2.23
N ALA A 143 10.38 12.17 -2.37
CA ALA A 143 11.83 12.24 -2.24
C ALA A 143 12.40 13.24 -3.25
N ALA A 144 13.42 13.99 -2.83
CA ALA A 144 14.07 14.96 -3.68
C ALA A 144 14.78 14.26 -4.86
N CYS A 145 14.79 14.93 -6.00
CA CYS A 145 15.62 14.58 -7.16
C CYS A 145 17.11 14.59 -6.76
N PRO A 146 18.03 13.97 -7.53
CA PRO A 146 19.48 14.20 -7.44
C PRO A 146 19.91 15.66 -7.16
N ASP A 147 19.18 16.66 -7.64
CA ASP A 147 19.46 18.09 -7.40
C ASP A 147 19.06 18.59 -6.00
N ASN A 148 18.60 17.69 -5.13
CA ASN A 148 18.17 17.95 -3.75
C ASN A 148 17.05 18.99 -3.59
N ILE A 149 16.28 19.26 -4.66
CA ILE A 149 15.09 20.13 -4.61
C ILE A 149 13.90 19.32 -4.09
N PRO A 150 13.37 19.61 -2.89
CA PRO A 150 12.23 18.88 -2.34
C PRO A 150 10.94 19.25 -3.08
N GLY A 151 10.01 18.30 -3.25
CA GLY A 151 8.72 18.57 -3.87
C GLY A 151 7.90 19.67 -3.17
N ARG A 152 8.16 19.91 -1.88
CA ARG A 152 7.61 21.04 -1.13
C ARG A 152 8.00 22.39 -1.74
N VAL A 153 9.27 22.57 -2.11
CA VAL A 153 9.77 23.84 -2.67
C VAL A 153 9.09 24.12 -4.01
N LEU A 154 8.99 23.12 -4.88
CA LEU A 154 8.30 23.24 -6.18
C LEU A 154 6.83 23.66 -6.04
N ARG A 155 6.16 23.17 -5.00
CA ARG A 155 4.75 23.48 -4.75
C ARG A 155 4.58 24.86 -4.11
N ASP A 156 5.36 25.16 -3.08
CA ASP A 156 5.23 26.39 -2.31
C ASP A 156 5.69 27.60 -3.14
N TRP A 157 6.63 27.41 -4.08
CA TRP A 157 7.13 28.43 -5.02
C TRP A 157 6.53 28.32 -6.42
N ALA A 158 5.44 27.55 -6.58
CA ALA A 158 4.83 27.27 -7.88
C ALA A 158 4.52 28.55 -8.67
N ALA A 159 4.02 29.60 -8.01
CA ALA A 159 3.68 30.86 -8.67
C ALA A 159 4.91 31.56 -9.29
N GLN A 160 6.06 31.50 -8.61
CA GLN A 160 7.28 32.18 -9.06
C GLN A 160 8.04 31.34 -10.09
N LEU A 161 7.96 30.01 -9.99
CA LEU A 161 8.62 29.09 -10.92
C LEU A 161 7.83 28.87 -12.22
N THR A 162 6.55 29.24 -12.26
CA THR A 162 5.66 28.93 -13.40
C THR A 162 6.20 29.51 -14.71
N ASP A 163 6.49 30.80 -14.76
CA ASP A 163 6.83 31.47 -16.01
C ASP A 163 8.21 31.02 -16.52
N VAL A 164 9.18 30.93 -15.60
CA VAL A 164 10.54 30.45 -15.90
C VAL A 164 10.54 29.02 -16.41
N LEU A 165 9.81 28.11 -15.75
CA LEU A 165 9.74 26.72 -16.18
C LEU A 165 8.96 26.57 -17.49
N THR A 166 7.90 27.36 -17.70
CA THR A 166 7.14 27.35 -18.95
C THR A 166 8.02 27.76 -20.13
N ASP A 167 8.84 28.81 -19.97
CA ASP A 167 9.79 29.26 -20.99
C ASP A 167 10.85 28.20 -21.29
N ILE A 168 11.47 27.62 -20.25
CA ILE A 168 12.44 26.52 -20.39
C ILE A 168 11.82 25.33 -21.13
N PHE A 169 10.57 24.95 -20.80
CA PHE A 169 9.92 23.80 -21.43
C PHE A 169 9.54 24.07 -22.88
N ASN A 170 8.97 25.23 -23.20
CA ASN A 170 8.61 25.57 -24.57
C ASN A 170 9.86 25.76 -25.45
N THR A 171 10.94 26.33 -24.89
CA THR A 171 12.25 26.38 -25.53
C THR A 171 12.78 24.98 -25.78
N SER A 172 12.73 24.09 -24.79
CA SER A 172 13.13 22.68 -24.93
C SER A 172 12.32 21.94 -26.00
N LEU A 173 11.00 22.15 -26.05
CA LEU A 173 10.10 21.53 -27.03
C LEU A 173 10.37 22.03 -28.46
N SER A 174 10.60 23.33 -28.63
CA SER A 174 10.90 23.94 -29.94
C SER A 174 12.25 23.47 -30.51
N GLN A 175 13.26 23.38 -29.64
CA GLN A 175 14.60 22.95 -30.00
C GLN A 175 14.73 21.43 -30.07
N ALA A 176 13.76 20.69 -29.52
CA ALA A 176 13.86 19.25 -29.26
C ALA A 176 15.12 18.87 -28.45
N VAL A 177 15.57 19.78 -27.58
CA VAL A 177 16.76 19.63 -26.73
C VAL A 177 16.35 19.82 -25.28
N ILE A 178 16.81 18.93 -24.41
CA ILE A 178 16.51 18.99 -22.97
C ILE A 178 17.75 19.48 -22.22
N PRO A 179 17.60 20.40 -21.25
CA PRO A 179 18.68 20.81 -20.36
C PRO A 179 19.31 19.62 -19.63
N THR A 180 20.65 19.59 -19.56
CA THR A 180 21.42 18.47 -18.99
C THR A 180 21.09 18.19 -17.52
N PHE A 181 20.81 19.22 -16.72
CA PHE A 181 20.44 19.05 -15.31
C PHE A 181 19.11 18.33 -15.11
N LEU A 182 18.17 18.45 -16.06
CA LEU A 182 16.93 17.67 -16.01
C LEU A 182 17.22 16.20 -16.38
N LYS A 183 18.28 15.88 -17.14
CA LYS A 183 18.55 14.51 -17.59
C LYS A 183 18.96 13.54 -16.47
N SER A 184 19.48 14.06 -15.37
CA SER A 184 20.05 13.27 -14.26
C SER A 184 18.99 12.46 -13.51
N THR A 185 19.21 11.15 -13.38
CA THR A 185 18.34 10.23 -12.63
C THR A 185 19.13 9.46 -11.59
N SER A 186 18.66 9.43 -10.34
CA SER A 186 19.25 8.57 -9.30
C SER A 186 18.36 7.34 -9.07
N ILE A 187 18.95 6.15 -9.13
CA ILE A 187 18.30 4.88 -8.85
C ILE A 187 18.52 4.52 -7.38
N ILE A 188 17.41 4.33 -6.67
CA ILE A 188 17.40 3.78 -5.31
C ILE A 188 16.95 2.32 -5.40
N PRO A 189 17.84 1.35 -5.10
CA PRO A 189 17.47 -0.05 -5.12
C PRO A 189 16.58 -0.37 -3.91
N VAL A 190 15.43 -1.01 -4.18
CA VAL A 190 14.48 -1.45 -3.15
C VAL A 190 14.35 -2.97 -3.15
N PRO A 191 14.64 -3.67 -2.03
CA PRO A 191 14.51 -5.12 -1.95
C PRO A 191 13.07 -5.62 -2.25
N LYS A 192 12.93 -6.62 -3.11
CA LYS A 192 11.71 -7.38 -3.40
C LYS A 192 11.38 -8.36 -2.27
N LYS A 193 12.42 -8.90 -1.62
CA LYS A 193 12.35 -9.87 -0.52
C LYS A 193 13.53 -9.65 0.44
N SER A 194 13.41 -10.16 1.66
CA SER A 194 14.47 -10.12 2.68
C SER A 194 14.71 -11.55 3.21
N PRO A 195 15.97 -12.04 3.27
CA PRO A 195 17.20 -11.40 2.78
C PRO A 195 17.29 -11.34 1.24
N VAL A 196 18.13 -10.44 0.72
CA VAL A 196 18.44 -10.32 -0.72
C VAL A 196 19.41 -11.45 -1.08
N SER A 197 19.07 -12.27 -2.06
CA SER A 197 19.91 -13.39 -2.49
C SER A 197 20.69 -13.12 -3.77
N CYS A 198 20.16 -12.26 -4.65
CA CYS A 198 20.83 -11.87 -5.89
C CYS A 198 20.40 -10.45 -6.30
N LEU A 199 21.13 -9.83 -7.24
CA LEU A 199 20.86 -8.47 -7.72
C LEU A 199 19.45 -8.31 -8.33
N ASN A 200 18.87 -9.39 -8.88
CA ASN A 200 17.51 -9.39 -9.41
C ASN A 200 16.43 -9.24 -8.31
N ASP A 201 16.77 -9.46 -7.04
CA ASP A 201 15.88 -9.21 -5.92
C ASP A 201 15.76 -7.72 -5.57
N CYS A 202 16.48 -6.81 -6.24
CA CYS A 202 16.39 -5.37 -6.03
C CYS A 202 15.64 -4.68 -7.18
N ARG A 203 14.62 -3.88 -6.86
CA ARG A 203 13.92 -3.03 -7.83
C ARG A 203 14.68 -1.71 -8.02
N PRO A 204 15.00 -1.30 -9.26
CA PRO A 204 15.58 0.01 -9.52
C PRO A 204 14.50 1.09 -9.46
N ILE A 205 14.30 1.76 -8.32
CA ILE A 205 13.34 2.86 -8.23
C ILE A 205 14.02 4.16 -8.64
N ALA A 206 13.62 4.71 -9.78
CA ALA A 206 14.20 5.92 -10.33
C ALA A 206 13.57 7.18 -9.71
N LEU A 207 14.40 7.97 -9.02
CA LEU A 207 14.08 9.34 -8.63
C LEU A 207 14.35 10.25 -9.82
N THR A 208 13.32 10.43 -10.65
CA THR A 208 13.35 11.29 -11.83
C THR A 208 12.69 12.64 -11.53
N PRO A 209 13.24 13.78 -12.03
CA PRO A 209 12.45 14.99 -12.15
C PRO A 209 11.14 14.67 -12.87
N ILE A 210 10.03 15.24 -12.40
CA ILE A 210 8.67 14.95 -12.94
C ILE A 210 8.60 15.19 -14.46
N MET A 211 9.44 16.06 -14.99
CA MET A 211 9.45 16.54 -16.37
C MET A 211 10.20 15.64 -17.37
N MET A 212 10.86 14.56 -16.91
CA MET A 212 11.91 13.85 -17.66
C MET A 212 11.49 12.48 -18.21
N LYS A 213 10.19 12.29 -18.32
CA LYS A 213 9.55 10.97 -18.35
C LYS A 213 9.34 10.37 -19.74
N CYS A 214 9.84 11.03 -20.80
CA CYS A 214 9.49 10.72 -22.19
C CYS A 214 10.68 10.50 -23.14
N PHE A 215 11.94 10.57 -22.69
CA PHE A 215 13.05 10.83 -23.61
C PHE A 215 14.14 9.75 -23.63
N GLU A 216 14.73 9.58 -24.82
CA GLU A 216 15.87 8.70 -25.11
C GLU A 216 17.19 9.28 -24.57
N ARG A 217 18.14 8.40 -24.24
CA ARG A 217 19.51 8.70 -23.76
C ARG A 217 19.58 9.51 -22.45
N ARG A 218 19.21 8.86 -21.34
CA ARG A 218 19.23 9.44 -19.99
C ARG A 218 20.44 8.96 -19.17
N PRO A 219 21.23 9.85 -18.57
CA PRO A 219 22.23 9.48 -17.58
C PRO A 219 21.56 8.98 -16.29
N GLN A 220 22.06 7.87 -15.76
CA GLN A 220 21.64 7.28 -14.49
C GLN A 220 22.85 6.97 -13.60
N SER A 221 22.63 7.01 -12.29
CA SER A 221 23.54 6.46 -11.29
C SER A 221 22.75 5.78 -10.18
N VAL A 222 23.31 4.73 -9.57
CA VAL A 222 22.71 4.00 -8.44
C VAL A 222 23.27 4.54 -7.14
N ARG A 223 22.39 4.81 -6.16
CA ARG A 223 22.78 5.25 -4.81
C ARG A 223 22.34 4.25 -3.76
N VAL A 224 23.29 3.75 -2.96
CA VAL A 224 23.06 2.85 -1.81
C VAL A 224 23.69 3.49 -0.58
N GLY A 225 22.86 3.87 0.40
CA GLY A 225 23.34 4.59 1.58
C GLY A 225 24.04 5.91 1.19
N HIS A 226 25.33 6.01 1.52
CA HIS A 226 26.18 7.16 1.19
C HIS A 226 26.96 6.98 -0.13
N ASN A 227 26.98 5.78 -0.71
CA ASN A 227 27.77 5.45 -1.88
C ASN A 227 26.94 5.66 -3.16
N THR A 228 27.58 6.22 -4.19
CA THR A 228 26.95 6.48 -5.51
C THR A 228 27.85 5.91 -6.60
N SER A 229 27.25 5.18 -7.55
CA SER A 229 27.96 4.59 -8.69
C SER A 229 28.47 5.64 -9.68
N SER A 230 29.32 5.19 -10.59
CA SER A 230 29.58 5.88 -11.85
C SER A 230 28.28 6.16 -12.64
N THR A 231 28.31 7.16 -13.53
CA THR A 231 27.15 7.53 -14.36
C THR A 231 27.14 6.72 -15.65
N THR A 232 26.02 6.04 -15.93
CA THR A 232 25.81 5.27 -17.17
C THR A 232 24.66 5.90 -17.95
N THR A 233 24.79 6.03 -19.27
CA THR A 233 23.71 6.55 -20.11
C THR A 233 22.84 5.40 -20.61
N LEU A 234 21.54 5.48 -20.37
CA LEU A 234 20.57 4.53 -20.89
C LEU A 234 19.81 5.08 -22.09
N SER A 235 19.82 4.34 -23.18
CA SER A 235 18.99 4.55 -24.37
C SER A 235 17.69 3.74 -24.34
N THR A 236 17.59 2.75 -23.45
CA THR A 236 16.49 1.79 -23.40
C THR A 236 15.70 1.83 -22.09
N GLY A 237 14.40 1.51 -22.17
CA GLY A 237 13.52 1.32 -21.02
C GLY A 237 12.96 2.60 -20.39
N ALA A 238 11.72 2.51 -19.92
CA ALA A 238 11.08 3.58 -19.16
C ALA A 238 11.41 3.44 -17.65
N PRO A 239 11.80 4.52 -16.95
CA PRO A 239 12.22 4.44 -15.55
C PRO A 239 11.09 3.94 -14.63
N GLN A 240 11.38 3.02 -13.71
CA GLN A 240 10.38 2.52 -12.75
C GLN A 240 10.10 3.59 -11.67
N GLY A 241 8.82 3.90 -11.43
CA GLY A 241 8.40 5.00 -10.55
C GLY A 241 8.01 6.28 -11.29
N CYS A 242 8.21 6.31 -12.61
CA CYS A 242 7.65 7.35 -13.48
C CYS A 242 6.16 7.12 -13.73
N VAL A 243 5.39 8.23 -13.79
CA VAL A 243 3.92 8.22 -13.95
C VAL A 243 3.52 7.84 -15.38
N LEU A 244 4.38 8.12 -16.37
CA LEU A 244 4.12 7.85 -17.78
C LEU A 244 4.60 6.45 -18.22
N SER A 245 5.53 5.82 -17.49
CA SER A 245 6.06 4.50 -17.84
C SER A 245 4.98 3.43 -18.03
N PRO A 246 3.93 3.33 -17.19
CA PRO A 246 2.84 2.38 -17.42
C PRO A 246 2.08 2.64 -18.73
N LEU A 247 1.89 3.92 -19.11
CA LEU A 247 1.22 4.29 -20.36
C LEU A 247 2.08 3.94 -21.57
N LEU A 248 3.36 4.31 -21.56
CA LEU A 248 4.30 3.99 -22.64
C LEU A 248 4.43 2.47 -22.83
N PHE A 249 4.48 1.71 -21.74
CA PHE A 249 4.49 0.25 -21.81
C PHE A 249 3.19 -0.31 -22.39
N THR A 250 2.03 0.26 -22.03
CA THR A 250 0.73 -0.12 -22.59
C THR A 250 0.67 0.15 -24.10
N LEU A 251 1.23 1.28 -24.56
CA LEU A 251 1.32 1.62 -25.98
C LEU A 251 2.28 0.70 -26.72
N LEU A 252 3.47 0.43 -26.15
CA LEU A 252 4.46 -0.48 -26.73
C LEU A 252 3.88 -1.89 -26.96
N THR A 253 3.10 -2.38 -26.00
CA THR A 253 2.49 -3.71 -26.06
C THR A 253 1.13 -3.71 -26.74
N HIS A 254 0.63 -2.57 -27.24
CA HIS A 254 -0.72 -2.46 -27.80
C HIS A 254 -0.93 -3.38 -29.00
N ASN A 255 0.04 -3.41 -29.93
CA ASN A 255 0.07 -4.23 -31.14
C ASN A 255 0.27 -5.74 -30.88
N CYS A 256 0.47 -6.19 -29.63
CA CYS A 256 0.52 -7.60 -29.27
C CYS A 256 -0.88 -8.23 -29.34
N THR A 257 -1.44 -8.37 -30.54
CA THR A 257 -2.81 -8.87 -30.75
C THR A 257 -2.81 -10.35 -31.11
N ALA A 258 -3.94 -11.01 -30.89
CA ALA A 258 -4.12 -12.40 -31.30
C ALA A 258 -3.97 -12.53 -32.82
N LYS A 259 -3.15 -13.50 -33.27
CA LYS A 259 -2.97 -13.79 -34.70
C LYS A 259 -4.24 -14.32 -35.37
N PHE A 260 -5.09 -15.01 -34.61
CA PHE A 260 -6.34 -15.61 -35.08
C PHE A 260 -7.52 -15.10 -34.25
N SER A 261 -8.66 -14.88 -34.89
CA SER A 261 -9.90 -14.40 -34.25
C SER A 261 -10.48 -15.38 -33.22
N SER A 262 -10.08 -16.65 -33.26
CA SER A 262 -10.41 -17.66 -32.25
C SER A 262 -9.68 -17.47 -30.92
N ASN A 263 -8.59 -16.70 -30.90
CA ASN A 263 -7.71 -16.56 -29.74
C ASN A 263 -8.04 -15.27 -28.99
N HIS A 264 -8.23 -15.38 -27.68
CA HIS A 264 -8.48 -14.25 -26.80
C HIS A 264 -7.24 -13.96 -25.96
N ILE A 265 -6.67 -12.77 -26.10
CA ILE A 265 -5.55 -12.31 -25.27
C ILE A 265 -6.07 -11.35 -24.21
N ILE A 266 -5.79 -11.65 -22.95
CA ILE A 266 -6.01 -10.75 -21.82
C ILE A 266 -4.63 -10.23 -21.40
N LYS A 267 -4.50 -8.90 -21.33
CA LYS A 267 -3.27 -8.21 -20.91
C LYS A 267 -3.50 -7.45 -19.62
N PHE A 268 -2.58 -7.56 -18.68
CA PHE A 268 -2.50 -6.68 -17.53
C PHE A 268 -1.03 -6.30 -17.28
N ALA A 269 -0.62 -5.13 -17.75
CA ALA A 269 0.79 -4.72 -17.75
C ALA A 269 1.68 -5.83 -18.36
N ASP A 270 2.73 -6.26 -17.66
CA ASP A 270 3.66 -7.30 -18.09
C ASP A 270 3.07 -8.72 -18.00
N ASP A 271 1.97 -8.90 -17.25
CA ASP A 271 1.24 -10.17 -17.20
C ASP A 271 0.34 -10.31 -18.43
N THR A 272 0.86 -10.95 -19.48
CA THR A 272 0.11 -11.25 -20.70
C THR A 272 0.21 -12.74 -21.06
N VAL A 273 -0.83 -13.29 -21.67
CA VAL A 273 -0.81 -14.60 -22.32
C VAL A 273 -0.11 -14.43 -23.68
N VAL A 274 1.22 -14.58 -23.74
CA VAL A 274 2.05 -14.21 -24.91
C VAL A 274 2.66 -15.42 -25.63
N LEU A 275 2.91 -15.24 -26.93
CA LEU A 275 3.71 -16.09 -27.81
C LEU A 275 5.18 -15.62 -27.81
N ALA A 276 6.14 -16.52 -27.55
CA ALA A 276 7.57 -16.20 -27.41
C ALA A 276 8.19 -15.44 -28.60
N GLU A 277 7.69 -15.69 -29.81
CA GLU A 277 8.15 -15.04 -31.05
C GLU A 277 7.93 -13.53 -31.06
N TRP A 278 6.77 -13.04 -30.57
CA TRP A 278 6.47 -11.61 -30.55
C TRP A 278 7.37 -10.85 -29.55
N CYS A 279 7.69 -11.47 -28.42
CA CYS A 279 8.62 -10.89 -27.44
C CYS A 279 10.01 -10.69 -28.04
N GLY A 280 10.54 -11.71 -28.73
CA GLY A 280 11.83 -11.62 -29.42
C GLY A 280 11.85 -10.50 -30.47
N ALA A 281 10.79 -10.40 -31.29
CA ALA A 281 10.67 -9.36 -32.32
C ALA A 281 10.57 -7.92 -31.77
N ASN A 282 10.18 -7.74 -30.50
CA ASN A 282 10.02 -6.43 -29.86
C ASN A 282 11.07 -6.16 -28.78
N ASN A 283 12.19 -6.89 -28.79
CA ASN A 283 13.29 -6.75 -27.82
C ASN A 283 12.83 -6.93 -26.36
N LEU A 284 11.87 -7.82 -26.11
CA LEU A 284 11.37 -8.17 -24.80
C LEU A 284 11.85 -9.57 -24.40
N SER A 285 12.41 -9.70 -23.19
CA SER A 285 12.82 -11.00 -22.65
C SER A 285 11.71 -11.63 -21.81
N LEU A 286 11.38 -12.89 -22.08
CA LEU A 286 10.43 -13.67 -21.29
C LEU A 286 11.11 -14.25 -20.04
N ILE A 287 10.44 -14.14 -18.89
CA ILE A 287 10.87 -14.80 -17.66
C ILE A 287 10.18 -16.16 -17.59
N VAL A 288 10.82 -17.19 -18.12
CA VAL A 288 10.26 -18.55 -18.23
C VAL A 288 9.80 -19.08 -16.86
N SER A 289 10.57 -18.83 -15.80
CA SER A 289 10.24 -19.27 -14.42
C SER A 289 8.96 -18.66 -13.84
N LYS A 290 8.45 -17.56 -14.40
CA LYS A 290 7.17 -16.95 -14.00
C LYS A 290 6.04 -17.26 -14.97
N THR A 291 6.35 -17.80 -16.14
CA THR A 291 5.36 -18.09 -17.17
C THR A 291 4.67 -19.40 -16.81
N LYS A 292 3.33 -19.38 -16.79
CA LYS A 292 2.49 -20.55 -16.48
C LYS A 292 1.58 -20.86 -17.67
N GLU A 293 1.49 -22.14 -18.00
CA GLU A 293 0.64 -22.69 -19.04
C GLU A 293 -0.58 -23.28 -18.34
N VAL A 294 -1.75 -22.83 -18.76
CA VAL A 294 -3.02 -23.36 -18.29
C VAL A 294 -3.76 -23.94 -19.46
N VAL A 295 -3.69 -25.27 -19.60
CA VAL A 295 -4.51 -26.02 -20.56
C VAL A 295 -5.84 -26.35 -19.90
N MET A 296 -6.92 -25.76 -20.40
CA MET A 296 -8.28 -26.15 -20.02
C MET A 296 -8.86 -27.08 -21.08
N ASP A 297 -8.77 -28.40 -20.86
CA ASP A 297 -9.43 -29.40 -21.69
C ASP A 297 -10.75 -29.83 -21.06
N PHE A 298 -11.84 -29.69 -21.80
CA PHE A 298 -13.20 -30.06 -21.38
C PHE A 298 -13.70 -31.35 -22.06
N ARG A 299 -12.85 -32.03 -22.85
CA ARG A 299 -13.18 -33.31 -23.48
C ARG A 299 -13.27 -34.42 -22.44
N ARG A 300 -14.20 -35.35 -22.64
CA ARG A 300 -14.39 -36.51 -21.74
C ARG A 300 -13.25 -37.53 -21.80
N ASN A 301 -12.53 -37.59 -22.93
CA ASN A 301 -11.34 -38.40 -23.13
C ASN A 301 -10.17 -37.46 -23.36
N SER A 302 -9.31 -37.34 -22.34
CA SER A 302 -8.11 -36.50 -22.39
C SER A 302 -7.10 -37.12 -23.35
N ALA A 303 -6.69 -36.37 -24.38
CA ALA A 303 -5.42 -36.67 -25.05
C ALA A 303 -4.29 -36.18 -24.13
N ASP A 304 -3.17 -36.91 -24.05
CA ASP A 304 -1.96 -36.39 -23.41
C ASP A 304 -1.49 -35.16 -24.19
N HIS A 305 -1.63 -33.98 -23.60
CA HIS A 305 -1.09 -32.76 -24.18
C HIS A 305 0.39 -32.73 -23.86
N ALA A 306 1.22 -32.78 -24.89
CA ALA A 306 2.65 -32.53 -24.78
C ALA A 306 2.88 -31.25 -23.95
N LEU A 307 3.80 -31.33 -22.99
CA LEU A 307 4.13 -30.18 -22.14
C LEU A 307 4.72 -29.08 -23.01
N LEU A 308 4.19 -27.86 -22.92
CA LEU A 308 4.79 -26.73 -23.60
C LEU A 308 6.15 -26.46 -22.95
N THR A 309 7.22 -26.67 -23.71
CA THR A 309 8.58 -26.33 -23.33
C THR A 309 8.93 -24.98 -23.95
N ILE A 310 9.19 -24.00 -23.09
CA ILE A 310 9.81 -22.73 -23.50
C ILE A 310 11.27 -22.83 -23.07
N ASP A 311 12.20 -22.74 -24.01
CA ASP A 311 13.65 -22.87 -23.77
C ASP A 311 14.03 -24.08 -22.92
N SER A 312 13.49 -25.26 -23.28
CA SER A 312 13.76 -26.55 -22.60
C SER A 312 13.27 -26.67 -21.15
N SER A 313 12.49 -25.71 -20.65
CA SER A 313 11.91 -25.73 -19.31
C SER A 313 10.42 -26.06 -19.33
N ALA A 314 10.03 -27.03 -18.50
CA ALA A 314 8.65 -27.48 -18.32
C ALA A 314 7.83 -26.46 -17.52
N VAL A 315 6.62 -26.16 -17.99
CA VAL A 315 5.72 -25.21 -17.34
C VAL A 315 4.80 -25.92 -16.32
N GLU A 316 4.68 -25.34 -15.11
CA GLU A 316 3.92 -25.90 -13.97
C GLU A 316 2.39 -25.88 -14.22
N ARG A 317 1.71 -27.03 -14.04
CA ARG A 317 0.28 -27.25 -14.36
C ARG A 317 -0.69 -27.20 -13.16
N ASP A 318 -0.20 -27.16 -11.92
CA ASP A 318 -1.09 -27.19 -10.75
C ASP A 318 -1.57 -25.77 -10.34
N LEU A 319 -2.90 -25.61 -10.27
CA LEU A 319 -3.59 -24.33 -10.04
C LEU A 319 -4.34 -24.36 -8.70
N THR A 320 -3.66 -24.79 -7.63
CA THR A 320 -4.18 -24.69 -6.27
C THR A 320 -3.98 -23.28 -5.69
N TRP A 321 -4.91 -22.86 -4.82
CA TRP A 321 -4.77 -21.59 -4.09
C TRP A 321 -3.89 -21.70 -2.85
N THR A 322 -3.37 -22.90 -2.53
CA THR A 322 -2.60 -23.19 -1.31
C THR A 322 -1.37 -22.29 -1.15
N THR A 323 -0.60 -22.09 -2.22
CA THR A 323 0.57 -21.20 -2.18
C THR A 323 0.18 -19.75 -1.87
N ASN A 324 -0.93 -19.29 -2.44
CA ASN A 324 -1.47 -17.96 -2.16
C ASN A 324 -1.96 -17.85 -0.70
N THR A 325 -2.78 -18.79 -0.22
CA THR A 325 -3.34 -18.78 1.15
C THR A 325 -2.24 -18.89 2.21
N MET A 326 -1.21 -19.70 1.98
CA MET A 326 -0.02 -19.77 2.85
C MET A 326 0.71 -18.43 2.92
N SER A 327 0.93 -17.77 1.78
CA SER A 327 1.58 -16.46 1.71
C SER A 327 0.78 -15.38 2.45
N LEU A 328 -0.55 -15.34 2.23
CA LEU A 328 -1.45 -14.43 2.94
C LEU A 328 -1.44 -14.68 4.45
N SER A 329 -1.53 -15.95 4.86
CA SER A 329 -1.49 -16.35 6.27
C SER A 329 -0.18 -15.91 6.94
N LYS A 330 0.97 -16.16 6.31
CA LYS A 330 2.29 -15.74 6.83
C LYS A 330 2.38 -14.23 7.02
N LYS A 331 1.94 -13.44 6.04
CA LYS A 331 1.91 -11.96 6.14
C LYS A 331 0.99 -11.48 7.25
N ALA A 332 -0.20 -12.06 7.37
CA ALA A 332 -1.17 -11.70 8.41
C ALA A 332 -0.69 -12.10 9.81
N GLN A 333 -0.05 -13.26 9.96
CA GLN A 333 0.55 -13.72 11.22
C GLN A 333 1.71 -12.82 11.68
N GLN A 334 2.56 -12.35 10.78
CA GLN A 334 3.59 -11.36 11.11
C GLN A 334 2.98 -10.07 11.68
N ARG A 335 1.85 -9.62 11.12
CA ARG A 335 1.16 -8.40 11.58
C ARG A 335 0.43 -8.58 12.92
N LEU A 336 0.08 -9.82 13.30
CA LEU A 336 -0.44 -10.11 14.66
C LEU A 336 0.56 -9.75 15.76
N HIS A 337 1.86 -9.78 15.50
CA HIS A 337 2.87 -9.36 16.47
C HIS A 337 2.63 -7.90 16.90
N PHE A 338 2.41 -7.00 15.94
CA PHE A 338 2.10 -5.60 16.23
C PHE A 338 0.77 -5.47 16.98
N LEU A 339 -0.26 -6.23 16.60
CA LEU A 339 -1.54 -6.22 17.33
C LEU A 339 -1.37 -6.62 18.80
N ARG A 340 -0.53 -7.62 19.11
CA ARG A 340 -0.21 -8.01 20.49
C ARG A 340 0.51 -6.89 21.24
N ARG A 341 1.46 -6.20 20.59
CA ARG A 341 2.18 -5.06 21.19
C ARG A 341 1.27 -3.86 21.46
N LEU A 342 0.35 -3.56 20.55
CA LEU A 342 -0.66 -2.53 20.76
C LEU A 342 -1.59 -2.90 21.93
N LYS A 343 -1.92 -4.18 22.09
CA LYS A 343 -2.70 -4.66 23.24
C LYS A 343 -1.92 -4.55 24.55
N SER A 344 -0.63 -4.88 24.58
CA SER A 344 0.21 -4.72 25.78
C SER A 344 0.38 -3.25 26.17
N ALA A 345 0.34 -2.33 25.20
CA ALA A 345 0.29 -0.90 25.43
C ALA A 345 -1.07 -0.39 25.95
N SER A 346 -2.02 -1.30 26.26
CA SER A 346 -3.33 -1.00 26.83
C SER A 346 -4.23 -0.11 25.95
N LEU A 347 -4.11 -0.22 24.63
CA LEU A 347 -5.00 0.50 23.72
C LEU A 347 -6.46 -0.03 23.79
N PRO A 348 -7.46 0.88 23.66
CA PRO A 348 -8.87 0.51 23.59
C PRO A 348 -9.20 -0.44 22.43
N PRO A 349 -10.19 -1.36 22.60
CA PRO A 349 -10.62 -2.27 21.53
C PRO A 349 -10.97 -1.60 20.18
N PRO A 350 -11.65 -0.43 20.11
CA PRO A 350 -11.95 0.22 18.83
C PRO A 350 -10.71 0.56 17.98
N ILE A 351 -9.62 0.99 18.64
CA ILE A 351 -8.34 1.28 17.97
C ILE A 351 -7.73 -0.01 17.43
N LEU A 352 -7.74 -1.07 18.24
CA LEU A 352 -7.21 -2.37 17.85
C LEU A 352 -8.00 -3.00 16.69
N THR A 353 -9.32 -2.82 16.66
CA THR A 353 -10.18 -3.24 15.55
C THR A 353 -9.87 -2.45 14.28
N THR A 354 -9.65 -1.14 14.40
CA THR A 354 -9.26 -0.29 13.26
C THR A 354 -7.90 -0.71 12.70
N PHE A 355 -6.93 -0.97 13.57
CA PHE A 355 -5.63 -1.52 13.19
C PHE A 355 -5.77 -2.87 12.49
N TYR A 356 -6.57 -3.78 13.04
CA TYR A 356 -6.85 -5.08 12.45
C TYR A 356 -7.43 -4.94 11.04
N ARG A 357 -8.46 -4.10 10.86
CA ARG A 357 -9.09 -3.86 9.55
C ARG A 357 -8.09 -3.33 8.52
N GLY A 358 -7.32 -2.30 8.91
CA GLY A 358 -6.38 -1.65 8.00
C GLY A 358 -5.16 -2.51 7.62
N THR A 359 -4.70 -3.39 8.51
CA THR A 359 -3.41 -4.08 8.33
C THR A 359 -3.51 -5.59 8.20
N ILE A 360 -4.46 -6.26 8.85
CA ILE A 360 -4.57 -7.72 8.84
C ILE A 360 -5.70 -8.14 7.91
N GLU A 361 -6.91 -7.60 8.13
CA GLU A 361 -8.09 -7.89 7.30
C GLU A 361 -7.81 -7.52 5.85
N SER A 362 -7.29 -6.31 5.58
CA SER A 362 -6.95 -5.85 4.22
C SER A 362 -6.05 -6.82 3.42
N VAL A 363 -5.15 -7.55 4.10
CA VAL A 363 -4.32 -8.58 3.46
C VAL A 363 -5.13 -9.85 3.24
N LEU A 364 -5.84 -10.31 4.26
CA LEU A 364 -6.64 -11.54 4.20
C LEU A 364 -7.81 -11.44 3.22
N THR A 365 -8.32 -10.23 2.97
CA THR A 365 -9.46 -9.98 2.09
C THR A 365 -9.06 -9.44 0.72
N SER A 366 -7.76 -9.32 0.43
CA SER A 366 -7.27 -8.86 -0.86
C SER A 366 -7.74 -9.80 -1.97
N CYS A 367 -8.55 -9.29 -2.90
CA CYS A 367 -9.15 -10.06 -4.00
C CYS A 367 -9.91 -11.32 -3.53
N ILE A 368 -10.47 -11.33 -2.32
CA ILE A 368 -11.11 -12.52 -1.71
C ILE A 368 -12.22 -13.12 -2.57
N THR A 369 -12.91 -12.30 -3.36
CA THR A 369 -13.97 -12.71 -4.29
C THR A 369 -13.48 -13.68 -5.38
N VAL A 370 -12.18 -13.70 -5.66
CA VAL A 370 -11.58 -14.53 -6.72
C VAL A 370 -11.22 -15.93 -6.23
N TRP A 371 -10.58 -16.01 -5.06
CA TRP A 371 -9.92 -17.24 -4.62
C TRP A 371 -10.65 -17.98 -3.49
N TYR A 372 -11.38 -17.28 -2.61
CA TYR A 372 -11.88 -17.88 -1.36
C TYR A 372 -12.84 -19.04 -1.58
N GLY A 373 -13.78 -18.91 -2.52
CA GLY A 373 -14.72 -19.98 -2.86
C GLY A 373 -14.02 -21.24 -3.41
N ASN A 374 -12.84 -21.09 -4.02
CA ASN A 374 -12.08 -22.20 -4.58
C ASN A 374 -10.98 -22.74 -3.63
N CYS A 375 -10.86 -22.20 -2.42
CA CYS A 375 -9.94 -22.73 -1.42
C CYS A 375 -10.45 -24.03 -0.80
N SER A 376 -9.51 -24.91 -0.43
CA SER A 376 -9.80 -26.11 0.34
C SER A 376 -10.35 -25.77 1.73
N ALA A 377 -11.07 -26.70 2.36
CA ALA A 377 -11.56 -26.51 3.73
C ALA A 377 -10.39 -26.28 4.73
N ALA A 378 -9.25 -26.94 4.50
CA ALA A 378 -8.04 -26.79 5.30
C ALA A 378 -7.46 -25.36 5.19
N ASP A 379 -7.40 -24.81 3.97
CA ASP A 379 -6.94 -23.43 3.73
C ASP A 379 -7.83 -22.40 4.43
N ARG A 380 -9.15 -22.54 4.27
CA ARG A 380 -10.11 -21.63 4.91
C ARG A 380 -9.98 -21.68 6.43
N LYS A 381 -9.84 -22.88 7.00
CA LYS A 381 -9.62 -23.06 8.45
C LYS A 381 -8.32 -22.42 8.90
N ASN A 382 -7.24 -22.53 8.12
CA ASN A 382 -5.96 -21.92 8.44
C ASN A 382 -6.05 -20.37 8.47
N LEU A 383 -6.68 -19.77 7.46
CA LEU A 383 -6.88 -18.32 7.41
C LEU A 383 -7.80 -17.83 8.53
N GLN A 384 -8.89 -18.57 8.81
CA GLN A 384 -9.84 -18.21 9.86
C GLN A 384 -9.19 -18.25 11.27
N ARG A 385 -8.19 -19.11 11.50
CA ARG A 385 -7.43 -19.10 12.77
C ARG A 385 -6.80 -17.75 13.05
N THR A 386 -6.25 -17.07 12.04
CA THR A 386 -5.65 -15.74 12.19
C THR A 386 -6.68 -14.70 12.64
N VAL A 387 -7.88 -14.74 12.06
CA VAL A 387 -9.01 -13.88 12.48
C VAL A 387 -9.43 -14.19 13.91
N ASN A 388 -9.57 -15.47 14.26
CA ASN A 388 -9.93 -15.89 15.61
C ASN A 388 -8.89 -15.49 16.65
N THR A 389 -7.60 -15.56 16.31
CA THR A 389 -6.51 -15.06 17.17
C THR A 389 -6.60 -13.55 17.36
N ALA A 390 -6.86 -12.79 16.30
CA ALA A 390 -7.07 -11.34 16.41
C ALA A 390 -8.26 -11.01 17.30
N ALA A 391 -9.41 -11.66 17.10
CA ALA A 391 -10.62 -11.47 17.92
C ALA A 391 -10.33 -11.71 19.41
N LYS A 392 -9.57 -12.77 19.75
CA LYS A 392 -9.13 -13.05 21.12
C LYS A 392 -8.23 -11.97 21.72
N ILE A 393 -7.30 -11.41 20.93
CA ILE A 393 -6.40 -10.34 21.38
C ILE A 393 -7.18 -9.05 21.65
N ILE A 394 -8.10 -8.70 20.75
CA ILE A 394 -8.89 -7.47 20.84
C ILE A 394 -9.95 -7.57 21.93
N ARG A 395 -10.49 -8.79 22.15
CA ARG A 395 -11.66 -9.11 22.98
C ARG A 395 -12.97 -8.56 22.40
N THR A 396 -13.08 -8.56 21.08
CA THR A 396 -14.31 -8.20 20.35
C THR A 396 -14.56 -9.25 19.26
N PRO A 397 -15.83 -9.59 18.96
CA PRO A 397 -16.15 -10.42 17.82
C PRO A 397 -15.70 -9.70 16.53
N LEU A 398 -15.14 -10.47 15.60
CA LEU A 398 -14.75 -10.01 14.27
C LEU A 398 -15.52 -10.83 13.23
N PRO A 399 -15.90 -10.25 12.07
CA PRO A 399 -16.52 -11.00 10.98
C PRO A 399 -15.67 -12.19 10.56
N SER A 400 -16.31 -13.29 10.18
CA SER A 400 -15.58 -14.42 9.60
C SER A 400 -15.09 -14.07 8.19
N LEU A 401 -14.10 -14.81 7.69
CA LEU A 401 -13.66 -14.64 6.30
C LEU A 401 -14.76 -15.02 5.31
N LEU A 402 -15.68 -15.91 5.70
CA LEU A 402 -16.86 -16.22 4.89
C LEU A 402 -17.79 -15.01 4.80
N ASP A 403 -18.04 -14.33 5.93
CA ASP A 403 -18.90 -13.13 5.95
C ASP A 403 -18.27 -12.02 5.11
N ASN A 404 -16.97 -11.81 5.23
CA ASN A 404 -16.23 -10.83 4.43
C ASN A 404 -16.28 -11.18 2.93
N PHE A 405 -16.11 -12.46 2.57
CA PHE A 405 -16.26 -12.92 1.19
C PHE A 405 -17.66 -12.66 0.63
N LEU A 406 -18.70 -13.07 1.35
CA LEU A 406 -20.09 -12.89 0.93
C LEU A 406 -20.46 -11.40 0.82
N THR A 407 -20.06 -10.60 1.80
CA THR A 407 -20.30 -9.14 1.81
C THR A 407 -19.65 -8.46 0.61
N GLN A 408 -18.40 -8.81 0.27
CA GLN A 408 -17.72 -8.27 -0.90
C GLN A 408 -18.33 -8.77 -2.21
N CYS A 409 -18.75 -10.04 -2.27
CA CYS A 409 -19.45 -10.58 -3.43
C CYS A 409 -20.75 -9.81 -3.71
N SER A 410 -21.58 -9.60 -2.68
CA SER A 410 -22.83 -8.85 -2.81
C SER A 410 -22.57 -7.39 -3.17
N SER A 411 -21.64 -6.71 -2.49
CA SER A 411 -21.31 -5.30 -2.78
C SER A 411 -20.85 -5.10 -4.23
N LYS A 412 -19.97 -5.98 -4.72
CA LYS A 412 -19.48 -5.93 -6.10
C LYS A 412 -20.59 -6.25 -7.11
N ALA A 413 -21.44 -7.24 -6.83
CA ALA A 413 -22.57 -7.54 -7.70
C ALA A 413 -23.59 -6.42 -7.75
N THR A 414 -23.92 -5.78 -6.62
CA THR A 414 -24.76 -4.58 -6.60
C THR A 414 -24.17 -3.46 -7.46
N SER A 415 -22.85 -3.27 -7.44
CA SER A 415 -22.19 -2.29 -8.31
C SER A 415 -22.33 -2.62 -9.80
N ILE A 416 -22.19 -3.90 -10.17
CA ILE A 416 -22.32 -4.37 -11.57
C ILE A 416 -23.77 -4.26 -12.05
N VAL A 417 -24.74 -4.64 -11.21
CA VAL A 417 -26.17 -4.54 -11.52
C VAL A 417 -26.59 -3.08 -11.70
N LYS A 418 -26.03 -2.15 -10.90
CA LYS A 418 -26.35 -0.72 -11.02
C LYS A 418 -25.75 -0.04 -12.25
N ASP A 419 -24.78 -0.67 -12.91
CA ASP A 419 -24.10 -0.12 -14.08
C ASP A 419 -24.44 -0.95 -15.34
N PRO A 420 -25.41 -0.50 -16.17
CA PRO A 420 -25.77 -1.19 -17.41
C PRO A 420 -24.63 -1.25 -18.43
N THR A 421 -23.64 -0.37 -18.34
CA THR A 421 -22.49 -0.33 -19.26
C THR A 421 -21.39 -1.32 -18.87
N HIS A 422 -21.48 -1.89 -17.66
CA HIS A 422 -20.49 -2.84 -17.18
C HIS A 422 -20.51 -4.13 -18.05
N PRO A 423 -19.35 -4.63 -18.54
CA PRO A 423 -19.30 -5.78 -19.45
C PRO A 423 -20.00 -7.03 -18.92
N SER A 424 -19.97 -7.24 -17.60
CA SER A 424 -20.61 -8.38 -16.94
C SER A 424 -22.06 -8.15 -16.49
N HIS A 425 -22.67 -7.01 -16.79
CA HIS A 425 -24.05 -6.70 -16.39
C HIS A 425 -25.04 -7.76 -16.90
N HIS A 426 -24.82 -8.22 -18.14
CA HIS A 426 -25.64 -9.26 -18.79
C HIS A 426 -25.67 -10.61 -18.05
N LEU A 427 -24.75 -10.87 -17.11
CA LEU A 427 -24.74 -12.09 -16.30
C LEU A 427 -25.73 -12.03 -15.11
N PHE A 428 -26.28 -10.86 -14.80
CA PHE A 428 -27.24 -10.64 -13.72
C PHE A 428 -28.64 -10.37 -14.27
N GLN A 429 -29.25 -11.39 -14.88
CA GLN A 429 -30.61 -11.27 -15.45
C GLN A 429 -31.68 -11.64 -14.43
N LEU A 430 -32.68 -10.79 -14.24
CA LEU A 430 -33.85 -11.13 -13.42
C LEU A 430 -34.72 -12.19 -14.11
N LEU A 431 -35.34 -13.05 -13.31
CA LEU A 431 -36.43 -13.92 -13.76
C LEU A 431 -37.69 -13.08 -14.07
N PRO A 432 -38.67 -13.61 -14.84
CA PRO A 432 -39.90 -12.88 -15.18
C PRO A 432 -40.69 -12.35 -13.97
N SER A 433 -40.51 -12.95 -12.79
CA SER A 433 -41.10 -12.48 -11.54
C SER A 433 -40.52 -11.16 -11.02
N GLY A 434 -39.36 -10.72 -11.53
CA GLY A 434 -38.63 -9.53 -11.09
C GLY A 434 -38.00 -9.63 -9.70
N ARG A 435 -38.11 -10.78 -9.02
CA ARG A 435 -37.72 -10.95 -7.60
C ARG A 435 -36.37 -11.63 -7.38
N CYS A 436 -35.98 -12.52 -8.30
CA CYS A 436 -34.74 -13.29 -8.20
C CYS A 436 -33.97 -13.19 -9.51
N TYR A 437 -32.65 -13.26 -9.41
CA TYR A 437 -31.74 -13.38 -10.52
C TYR A 437 -31.68 -14.82 -11.02
N ARG A 438 -31.33 -14.95 -12.30
CA ARG A 438 -31.19 -16.24 -12.96
C ARG A 438 -29.87 -16.87 -12.52
N SER A 439 -29.95 -18.01 -11.83
CA SER A 439 -28.78 -18.82 -11.48
C SER A 439 -27.96 -19.21 -12.72
N ILE A 440 -26.65 -19.03 -12.62
CA ILE A 440 -25.71 -19.45 -13.66
C ILE A 440 -25.55 -20.97 -13.59
N ARG A 441 -25.83 -21.66 -14.70
CA ARG A 441 -25.64 -23.11 -14.81
C ARG A 441 -24.15 -23.42 -14.74
N ALA A 442 -23.75 -24.28 -13.80
CA ALA A 442 -22.38 -24.71 -13.62
C ALA A 442 -22.33 -26.23 -13.47
N HIS A 443 -21.42 -26.88 -14.22
CA HIS A 443 -21.23 -28.34 -14.19
C HIS A 443 -20.05 -28.77 -13.31
N SER A 444 -19.28 -27.81 -12.77
CA SER A 444 -18.14 -28.08 -11.90
C SER A 444 -18.24 -27.29 -10.59
N ALA A 445 -17.77 -27.88 -9.51
CA ALA A 445 -17.67 -27.21 -8.22
C ALA A 445 -16.79 -25.94 -8.31
N ARG A 446 -15.75 -25.96 -9.16
CA ARG A 446 -14.87 -24.81 -9.40
C ARG A 446 -15.63 -23.60 -9.94
N LEU A 447 -16.50 -23.80 -10.94
CA LEU A 447 -17.32 -22.72 -11.48
C LEU A 447 -18.40 -22.29 -10.49
N LEU A 448 -19.08 -23.23 -9.84
CA LEU A 448 -20.12 -22.96 -8.84
C LEU A 448 -19.60 -22.12 -7.65
N ASN A 449 -18.35 -22.34 -7.26
CA ASN A 449 -17.69 -21.62 -6.18
C ASN A 449 -17.01 -20.31 -6.60
N SER A 450 -17.06 -19.96 -7.89
CA SER A 450 -16.50 -18.71 -8.39
C SER A 450 -17.40 -17.50 -8.04
N PHE A 451 -16.90 -16.30 -8.30
CA PHE A 451 -17.57 -15.04 -7.97
C PHE A 451 -19.03 -14.97 -8.46
N PHE A 452 -19.29 -15.19 -9.76
CA PHE A 452 -20.61 -14.90 -10.32
C PHE A 452 -21.74 -15.78 -9.75
N PRO A 453 -21.62 -17.13 -9.70
CA PRO A 453 -22.68 -17.94 -9.12
C PRO A 453 -22.89 -17.67 -7.61
N GLN A 454 -21.81 -17.41 -6.86
CA GLN A 454 -21.91 -17.04 -5.44
C GLN A 454 -22.59 -15.68 -5.25
N ALA A 455 -22.31 -14.71 -6.12
CA ALA A 455 -22.87 -13.38 -6.03
C ALA A 455 -24.35 -13.33 -6.44
N VAL A 456 -24.74 -14.05 -7.49
CA VAL A 456 -26.16 -14.24 -7.87
C VAL A 456 -26.93 -14.87 -6.72
N SER A 457 -26.43 -15.97 -6.16
CA SER A 457 -27.06 -16.62 -4.99
C SER A 457 -27.10 -15.69 -3.76
N GLY A 458 -26.11 -14.83 -3.59
CA GLY A 458 -26.06 -13.85 -2.50
C GLY A 458 -27.10 -12.73 -2.64
N LEU A 459 -27.43 -12.31 -3.86
CA LEU A 459 -28.48 -11.32 -4.12
C LEU A 459 -29.89 -11.89 -3.97
N ASP A 460 -30.07 -13.18 -4.24
CA ASP A 460 -31.38 -13.86 -4.14
C ASP A 460 -31.75 -14.28 -2.71
N LYS A 461 -30.78 -14.27 -1.79
CA LYS A 461 -31.04 -14.55 -0.37
C LYS A 461 -31.51 -13.28 0.33
N PRO A 462 -32.54 -13.35 1.21
CA PRO A 462 -32.91 -12.22 2.05
C PRO A 462 -31.69 -11.78 2.89
N PRO A 463 -31.51 -10.47 3.15
CA PRO A 463 -30.36 -9.98 3.90
C PRO A 463 -30.32 -10.67 5.26
N VAL A 464 -29.23 -11.38 5.54
CA VAL A 464 -28.95 -11.87 6.88
C VAL A 464 -28.71 -10.63 7.75
N VAL A 465 -29.73 -10.24 8.51
CA VAL A 465 -29.59 -9.22 9.56
C VAL A 465 -28.66 -9.80 10.63
N THR A 466 -27.36 -9.64 10.42
CA THR A 466 -26.42 -9.72 11.53
C THR A 466 -26.53 -8.40 12.28
N HIS A 467 -27.10 -8.45 13.48
CA HIS A 467 -27.06 -7.33 14.42
C HIS A 467 -25.61 -7.04 14.81
N PHE A 468 -24.90 -6.31 13.95
CA PHE A 468 -23.74 -5.53 14.33
C PHE A 468 -24.06 -4.10 13.92
N SER A 469 -24.28 -3.28 14.94
CA SER A 469 -24.47 -1.83 14.85
C SER A 469 -23.48 -1.24 13.85
N SER A 470 -23.98 -0.86 12.68
CA SER A 470 -23.22 -0.16 11.65
C SER A 470 -22.93 1.25 12.13
N LEU A 471 -21.79 1.44 12.80
CA LEU A 471 -21.11 2.73 12.80
C LEU A 471 -20.38 2.87 11.47
N TYR A 472 -21.11 3.01 10.37
CA TYR A 472 -20.65 3.56 9.09
C TYR A 472 -21.89 3.81 8.22
N ALA A 473 -22.51 4.97 8.41
CA ALA A 473 -23.30 5.60 7.37
C ALA A 473 -22.34 6.19 6.33
N PRO A 474 -22.48 5.90 5.03
CA PRO A 474 -22.14 6.88 4.03
C PRO A 474 -23.33 7.85 3.96
N ASP A 475 -23.22 8.97 4.65
CA ASP A 475 -24.07 10.13 4.42
C ASP A 475 -23.89 10.59 2.97
N THR A 476 -24.78 10.16 2.10
CA THR A 476 -25.31 10.97 1.00
C THR A 476 -26.71 10.46 0.66
N PHE A 477 -27.64 10.67 1.60
CA PHE A 477 -29.06 10.70 1.29
C PHE A 477 -29.33 11.94 0.43
N LEU A 478 -29.48 11.78 -0.88
CA LEU A 478 -30.34 12.68 -1.65
C LEU A 478 -31.76 12.17 -1.47
N LEU A 479 -32.47 12.82 -0.55
CA LEU A 479 -33.93 12.76 -0.42
C LEU A 479 -34.54 13.24 -1.74
N THR A 480 -35.01 12.32 -2.58
CA THR A 480 -35.99 12.67 -3.62
C THR A 480 -37.36 12.66 -2.96
N LEU A 481 -37.79 13.84 -2.49
CA LEU A 481 -39.16 14.11 -2.07
C LEU A 481 -40.09 13.88 -3.27
N HIS A 482 -40.96 12.88 -3.17
CA HIS A 482 -42.15 12.79 -4.03
C HIS A 482 -43.07 13.97 -3.68
N VAL A 483 -43.14 14.95 -4.58
CA VAL A 483 -44.24 15.91 -4.62
C VAL A 483 -45.07 15.57 -5.85
N THR A 484 -46.18 14.87 -5.62
CA THR A 484 -47.30 14.83 -6.54
C THR A 484 -48.03 16.18 -6.45
N ARG A 485 -48.30 16.81 -7.59
CA ARG A 485 -49.38 17.78 -7.71
C ARG A 485 -50.12 17.53 -9.02
N THR A 486 -51.44 17.50 -8.85
CA THR A 486 -52.55 17.32 -9.79
C THR A 486 -52.35 17.88 -11.18
#